data_AF-A6GE14-F1
#
_entry.id   AF-A6GE14-F1
#
_cell.length_a   1.000
_cell.length_b   1.000
_cell.length_c   1.000
_cell.angle_alpha   90.00
_cell.angle_beta   90.00
_cell.angle_gamma   90.00
#
_symmetry.space_group_name_H-M   'P 1'
#
loop_
_entity.id
_entity.type
_entity.pdbx_description
1 polymer ?
#
loop_
_entity_poly.entity_id
_entity_poly.type
_entity_poly.pdbx_seq_one_letter_code
_entity_poly.pdbx_strand_id
1 'polypeptide(L)'
;MVADNPILASTTSLLDRLDDETLEAAEEAVHAHAREAIGEALSLEDELNLLKAAKWIAADANGKLSAPERRCLQDILARYHMPEDVQDHLLAFDVSDVRREHVVALIEPGSIRGPFLLIGALALAAVDELKDTERARARELGDALGLSSDRVAAYIAEAEAEAHAYRRDDRGMLRRLRALRFALLRLR
;
A
#
# COMPACT_ATOMS: atom_id res chain seq x y z
N MET A 1 6.54 -19.55 9.49
CA MET A 1 7.30 -18.76 8.50
C MET A 1 6.99 -19.32 7.13
N VAL A 2 6.53 -18.49 6.20
CA VAL A 2 6.50 -18.89 4.79
C VAL A 2 7.94 -18.80 4.31
N ALA A 3 8.63 -19.95 4.26
CA ALA A 3 9.89 -20.03 3.53
C ALA A 3 9.60 -19.56 2.09
N ASP A 4 10.46 -18.70 1.55
CA ASP A 4 10.35 -18.10 0.22
C ASP A 4 9.28 -17.01 0.03
N ASN A 5 9.16 -16.07 0.98
CA ASN A 5 8.39 -14.84 0.72
C ASN A 5 9.20 -13.84 -0.14
N PRO A 6 8.85 -13.62 -1.43
CA PRO A 6 9.60 -12.74 -2.32
C PRO A 6 9.57 -11.27 -1.87
N ILE A 7 8.53 -10.84 -1.15
CA ILE A 7 8.45 -9.49 -0.61
C ILE A 7 9.54 -9.29 0.45
N LEU A 8 9.58 -10.18 1.45
CA LEU A 8 10.57 -10.13 2.53
C LEU A 8 11.98 -10.25 1.98
N ALA A 9 12.25 -11.25 1.13
CA ALA A 9 13.56 -11.46 0.54
C ALA A 9 14.05 -10.23 -0.25
N SER A 10 13.16 -9.63 -1.04
CA SER A 10 13.46 -8.40 -1.78
C SER A 10 13.72 -7.21 -0.85
N THR A 11 12.99 -7.09 0.26
CA THR A 11 13.17 -6.00 1.23
C THR A 11 14.48 -6.15 1.97
N THR A 12 14.77 -7.32 2.54
CA THR A 12 16.06 -7.60 3.20
C THR A 12 17.23 -7.33 2.26
N SER A 13 17.15 -7.79 1.00
CA SER A 13 18.19 -7.55 0.00
C SER A 13 18.40 -6.06 -0.32
N LEU A 14 17.37 -5.21 -0.23
CA LEU A 14 17.54 -3.76 -0.35
C LEU A 14 18.24 -3.19 0.88
N LEU A 15 17.72 -3.49 2.08
CA LEU A 15 18.22 -2.94 3.34
C LEU A 15 19.70 -3.30 3.55
N ASP A 16 20.12 -4.50 3.19
CA ASP A 16 21.53 -4.95 3.28
C ASP A 16 22.49 -4.19 2.34
N ARG A 17 21.96 -3.47 1.33
CA ARG A 17 22.75 -2.75 0.32
C ARG A 17 22.78 -1.24 0.52
N LEU A 18 21.84 -0.68 1.28
CA LEU A 18 21.82 0.76 1.54
C LEU A 18 22.99 1.13 2.45
N ASP A 19 23.62 2.26 2.18
CA ASP A 19 24.53 2.88 3.15
C ASP A 19 23.75 3.50 4.32
N ASP A 20 24.45 3.74 5.43
CA ASP A 20 23.84 4.23 6.67
C ASP A 20 23.11 5.56 6.47
N GLU A 21 23.66 6.48 5.66
CA GLU A 21 23.05 7.79 5.39
C GLU A 21 21.73 7.65 4.65
N THR A 22 21.69 6.80 3.62
CA THR A 22 20.49 6.54 2.82
C THR A 22 19.43 5.80 3.64
N LEU A 23 19.86 4.84 4.47
CA LEU A 23 18.96 4.11 5.37
C LEU A 23 18.32 5.06 6.40
N GLU A 24 19.10 5.91 7.05
CA GLU A 24 18.59 6.91 8.02
C GLU A 24 17.60 7.88 7.36
N ALA A 25 17.94 8.41 6.18
CA ALA A 25 17.06 9.31 5.43
C ALA A 25 15.73 8.63 5.04
N ALA A 26 15.78 7.37 4.59
CA ALA A 26 14.60 6.60 4.24
C ALA A 26 13.72 6.28 5.47
N GLU A 27 14.32 5.92 6.59
CA GLU A 27 13.61 5.72 7.86
C GLU A 27 12.94 7.01 8.35
N GLU A 28 13.61 8.16 8.28
CA GLU A 28 13.01 9.46 8.66
C GLU A 28 11.80 9.80 7.79
N ALA A 29 11.93 9.63 6.47
CA ALA A 29 10.85 9.82 5.50
C ALA A 29 9.62 8.96 5.83
N VAL A 30 9.83 7.66 6.06
CA VAL A 30 8.76 6.72 6.40
C VAL A 30 8.11 7.08 7.74
N HIS A 31 8.90 7.35 8.77
CA HIS A 31 8.38 7.71 10.09
C HIS A 31 7.51 8.98 10.05
N ALA A 32 7.95 10.01 9.32
CA ALA A 32 7.18 11.24 9.15
C ALA A 32 5.85 10.97 8.44
N HIS A 33 5.89 10.21 7.34
CA HIS A 33 4.71 9.88 6.57
C HIS A 33 3.71 9.01 7.36
N ALA A 34 4.15 7.90 7.94
CA ALA A 34 3.30 6.97 8.66
C ALA A 34 2.57 7.65 9.83
N ARG A 35 3.26 8.53 10.57
CA ARG A 35 2.63 9.32 11.63
C ARG A 35 1.54 10.23 11.11
N GLU A 36 1.74 10.85 9.95
CA GLU A 36 0.70 11.66 9.31
C GLU A 36 -0.47 10.80 8.77
N ALA A 37 -0.18 9.62 8.25
CA ALA A 37 -1.14 8.77 7.54
C ALA A 37 -2.01 7.92 8.46
N ILE A 38 -1.44 7.37 9.55
CA ILE A 38 -2.11 6.45 10.47
C ILE A 38 -1.92 6.79 11.95
N GLY A 39 -1.08 7.77 12.28
CA GLY A 39 -0.82 8.15 13.67
C GLY A 39 0.16 7.24 14.39
N GLU A 40 0.83 6.33 13.68
CA GLU A 40 1.82 5.39 14.20
C GLU A 40 3.11 5.49 13.39
N ALA A 41 4.24 5.18 14.02
CA ALA A 41 5.51 5.03 13.31
C ALA A 41 5.58 3.64 12.67
N LEU A 42 6.02 3.58 11.42
CA LEU A 42 6.39 2.34 10.74
C LEU A 42 7.90 2.36 10.48
N SER A 43 8.53 1.19 10.56
CA SER A 43 9.90 1.03 10.07
C SER A 43 9.91 1.11 8.53
N LEU A 44 11.07 1.43 7.95
CA LEU A 44 11.27 1.35 6.51
C LEU A 44 10.94 -0.06 5.98
N GLU A 45 11.36 -1.11 6.70
CA GLU A 45 11.06 -2.49 6.33
C GLU A 45 9.55 -2.73 6.20
N ASP A 46 8.78 -2.32 7.21
CA ASP A 46 7.32 -2.47 7.21
C ASP A 46 6.68 -1.72 6.04
N GLU A 47 7.06 -0.46 5.82
CA GLU A 47 6.52 0.34 4.73
C GLU A 47 6.84 -0.26 3.35
N LEU A 48 8.08 -0.72 3.13
CA LEU A 48 8.47 -1.37 1.88
C LEU A 48 7.70 -2.65 1.64
N ASN A 49 7.50 -3.46 2.67
CA ASN A 49 6.71 -4.67 2.61
C ASN A 49 5.25 -4.38 2.26
N LEU A 50 4.66 -3.36 2.91
CA LEU A 50 3.28 -2.93 2.67
C LEU A 50 3.11 -2.35 1.25
N LEU A 51 4.05 -1.53 0.76
CA LEU A 51 3.99 -0.98 -0.60
C LEU A 51 4.09 -2.09 -1.66
N LYS A 52 4.96 -3.09 -1.48
CA LYS A 52 5.05 -4.24 -2.39
C LYS A 52 3.77 -5.09 -2.36
N ALA A 53 3.18 -5.27 -1.19
CA ALA A 53 1.87 -5.92 -1.06
C ALA A 53 0.75 -5.10 -1.74
N ALA A 54 0.80 -3.77 -1.66
CA ALA A 54 -0.14 -2.89 -2.35
C ALA A 54 -0.01 -2.99 -3.87
N LYS A 55 1.23 -3.09 -4.40
CA LYS A 55 1.47 -3.37 -5.82
C LYS A 55 0.82 -4.68 -6.26
N TRP A 56 0.86 -5.74 -5.45
CA TRP A 56 0.24 -7.03 -5.79
C TRP A 56 -1.28 -6.94 -5.94
N ILE A 57 -1.94 -6.12 -5.12
CA ILE A 57 -3.38 -5.89 -5.24
C ILE A 57 -3.70 -5.14 -6.54
N ALA A 58 -2.96 -4.06 -6.82
CA ALA A 58 -3.19 -3.17 -7.95
C ALA A 58 -2.74 -3.74 -9.31
N ALA A 59 -1.78 -4.67 -9.31
CA ALA A 59 -1.23 -5.21 -10.55
C ALA A 59 -2.27 -5.98 -11.40
N ASP A 60 -2.07 -5.99 -12.71
CA ASP A 60 -2.86 -6.79 -13.64
C ASP A 60 -2.58 -8.31 -13.51
N ALA A 61 -3.09 -9.10 -14.46
CA ALA A 61 -2.84 -10.53 -14.53
C ALA A 61 -1.38 -10.91 -14.82
N ASN A 62 -0.57 -9.97 -15.30
CA ASN A 62 0.85 -10.15 -15.61
C ASN A 62 1.77 -9.58 -14.52
N GLY A 63 1.23 -9.18 -13.37
CA GLY A 63 2.00 -8.58 -12.29
C GLY A 63 2.45 -7.14 -12.56
N LYS A 64 1.78 -6.42 -13.47
CA LYS A 64 2.18 -5.06 -13.86
C LYS A 64 1.13 -4.03 -13.44
N LEU A 65 1.60 -2.91 -12.92
CA LEU A 65 0.79 -1.71 -12.74
C LEU A 65 0.51 -1.06 -14.09
N SER A 66 -0.65 -0.45 -14.22
CA SER A 66 -0.93 0.46 -15.33
C SER A 66 -0.02 1.69 -15.27
N ALA A 67 0.09 2.44 -16.39
CA ALA A 67 0.91 3.65 -16.41
C ALA A 67 0.43 4.72 -15.39
N PRO A 68 -0.88 4.99 -15.24
CA PRO A 68 -1.38 5.87 -14.19
C PRO A 68 -1.07 5.40 -12.76
N GLU A 69 -1.28 4.12 -12.44
CA GLU A 69 -0.97 3.55 -11.12
C GLU A 69 0.53 3.67 -10.82
N ARG A 70 1.39 3.30 -11.78
CA ARG A 70 2.85 3.42 -11.64
C ARG A 70 3.27 4.85 -11.38
N ARG A 71 2.72 5.82 -12.11
CA ARG A 71 3.00 7.24 -11.91
C ARG A 71 2.51 7.72 -10.55
N CYS A 72 1.33 7.27 -10.10
CA CYS A 72 0.82 7.58 -8.77
C CYS A 72 1.78 7.09 -7.68
N LEU A 73 2.27 5.85 -7.79
CA LEU A 73 3.27 5.32 -6.86
C LEU A 73 4.56 6.14 -6.86
N GLN A 74 5.07 6.54 -8.03
CA GLN A 74 6.22 7.45 -8.14
C GLN A 74 5.98 8.79 -7.43
N ASP A 75 4.81 9.41 -7.68
CA ASP A 75 4.44 10.69 -7.08
C ASP A 75 4.28 10.57 -5.56
N ILE A 76 3.80 9.43 -5.06
CA ILE A 76 3.71 9.11 -3.62
C ILE A 76 5.12 9.07 -3.01
N LEU A 77 6.02 8.27 -3.58
CA LEU A 77 7.38 8.09 -3.08
C LEU A 77 8.19 9.39 -3.11
N ALA A 78 8.07 10.16 -4.19
CA ALA A 78 8.72 11.46 -4.32
C ALA A 78 8.21 12.47 -3.29
N ARG A 79 6.91 12.51 -3.01
CA ARG A 79 6.31 13.39 -1.99
C ARG A 79 6.80 13.06 -0.59
N TYR A 80 7.18 11.81 -0.33
CA TYR A 80 7.71 11.40 0.97
C TYR A 80 9.22 11.60 1.07
N HIS A 81 9.85 12.17 0.03
CA HIS A 81 11.31 12.32 -0.04
C HIS A 81 12.05 10.98 0.11
N MET A 82 11.44 9.89 -0.38
CA MET A 82 12.08 8.58 -0.39
C MET A 82 13.35 8.63 -1.26
N PRO A 83 14.50 8.10 -0.82
CA PRO A 83 15.72 8.08 -1.63
C PRO A 83 15.52 7.33 -2.97
N GLU A 84 16.19 7.80 -4.02
CA GLU A 84 16.02 7.30 -5.40
C GLU A 84 16.22 5.78 -5.50
N ASP A 85 17.27 5.24 -4.88
CA ASP A 85 17.56 3.80 -4.85
C ASP A 85 16.41 2.97 -4.27
N VAL A 86 15.71 3.51 -3.26
CA VAL A 86 14.55 2.86 -2.64
C VAL A 86 13.34 2.93 -3.57
N GLN A 87 13.14 4.07 -4.24
CA GLN A 87 12.07 4.23 -5.23
C GLN A 87 12.25 3.24 -6.39
N ASP A 88 13.45 3.18 -6.95
CA ASP A 88 13.79 2.32 -8.07
C ASP A 88 13.60 0.84 -7.71
N HIS A 89 14.03 0.44 -6.53
CA HIS A 89 13.81 -0.92 -6.03
C HIS A 89 12.32 -1.26 -5.92
N LEU A 90 11.53 -0.38 -5.33
CA LEU A 90 10.08 -0.58 -5.22
C LEU A 90 9.40 -0.65 -6.58
N LEU A 91 9.78 0.22 -7.52
CA LEU A 91 9.19 0.26 -8.86
C LEU A 91 9.58 -0.98 -9.68
N ALA A 92 10.82 -1.43 -9.57
CA ALA A 92 11.35 -2.59 -10.27
C ALA A 92 10.85 -3.93 -9.71
N PHE A 93 10.36 -3.97 -8.46
CA PHE A 93 9.86 -5.21 -7.85
C PHE A 93 8.73 -5.84 -8.66
N ASP A 94 8.94 -7.06 -9.15
CA ASP A 94 7.95 -7.85 -9.85
C ASP A 94 7.06 -8.60 -8.84
N VAL A 95 5.74 -8.50 -9.03
CA VAL A 95 4.74 -9.15 -8.17
C VAL A 95 4.18 -10.43 -8.79
N SER A 96 4.67 -10.87 -9.94
CA SER A 96 4.21 -12.06 -10.67
C SER A 96 4.25 -13.35 -9.83
N ASP A 97 5.27 -13.50 -8.98
CA ASP A 97 5.43 -14.65 -8.06
C ASP A 97 4.87 -14.39 -6.65
N VAL A 98 4.23 -13.24 -6.42
CA VAL A 98 3.61 -12.91 -5.13
C VAL A 98 2.24 -13.58 -5.03
N ARG A 99 2.00 -14.25 -3.91
CA ARG A 99 0.72 -14.89 -3.57
C ARG A 99 0.09 -14.21 -2.37
N ARG A 100 -1.22 -14.37 -2.21
CA ARG A 100 -1.97 -13.83 -1.07
C ARG A 100 -1.36 -14.23 0.26
N GLU A 101 -0.90 -15.47 0.39
CA GLU A 101 -0.29 -15.99 1.63
C GLU A 101 1.02 -15.26 1.98
N HIS A 102 1.75 -14.76 0.97
CA HIS A 102 2.94 -13.94 1.19
C HIS A 102 2.57 -12.57 1.78
N VAL A 103 1.45 -11.98 1.34
CA VAL A 103 0.96 -10.70 1.84
C VAL A 103 0.40 -10.83 3.25
N VAL A 104 -0.43 -11.85 3.50
CA VAL A 104 -1.02 -12.12 4.83
C VAL A 104 0.08 -12.36 5.87
N ALA A 105 1.17 -13.04 5.50
CA ALA A 105 2.29 -13.30 6.40
C ALA A 105 3.04 -12.03 6.86
N LEU A 106 2.84 -10.88 6.23
CA LEU A 106 3.44 -9.59 6.62
C LEU A 106 2.65 -8.91 7.74
N ILE A 107 1.41 -9.32 7.99
CA ILE A 107 0.47 -8.60 8.83
C ILE A 107 0.18 -9.41 10.09
N GLU A 108 0.45 -8.81 11.23
CA GLU A 108 0.05 -9.39 12.50
C GLU A 108 -1.50 -9.43 12.60
N PRO A 109 -2.10 -10.57 12.94
CA PRO A 109 -3.56 -10.69 13.08
C PRO A 109 -4.14 -9.63 14.02
N GLY A 110 -5.18 -8.92 13.57
CA GLY A 110 -5.84 -7.86 14.34
C GLY A 110 -5.08 -6.54 14.43
N SER A 111 -3.91 -6.41 13.81
CA SER A 111 -3.19 -5.13 13.74
C SER A 111 -3.86 -4.14 12.78
N ILE A 112 -3.62 -2.84 13.01
CA ILE A 112 -4.07 -1.76 12.11
C ILE A 112 -3.41 -1.82 10.73
N ARG A 113 -2.28 -2.53 10.60
CA ARG A 113 -1.50 -2.67 9.37
C ARG A 113 -2.28 -3.35 8.24
N GLY A 114 -3.17 -4.29 8.57
CA GLY A 114 -4.03 -4.95 7.58
C GLY A 114 -5.01 -3.99 6.90
N PRO A 115 -5.87 -3.31 7.66
CA PRO A 115 -6.69 -2.22 7.16
C PRO A 115 -5.90 -1.14 6.42
N PHE A 116 -4.74 -0.74 6.95
CA PHE A 116 -3.89 0.29 6.33
C PHE A 116 -3.38 -0.15 4.95
N LEU A 117 -2.84 -1.36 4.84
CA LEU A 117 -2.43 -1.95 3.56
C LEU A 117 -3.56 -1.90 2.55
N LEU A 118 -4.72 -2.40 2.93
CA LEU A 118 -5.84 -2.56 2.02
C LEU A 118 -6.32 -1.21 1.48
N ILE A 119 -6.39 -0.19 2.33
CA ILE A 119 -6.75 1.18 1.92
C ILE A 119 -5.70 1.76 0.97
N GLY A 120 -4.41 1.69 1.31
CA GLY A 120 -3.35 2.23 0.46
C GLY A 120 -3.30 1.56 -0.91
N ALA A 121 -3.49 0.24 -0.94
CA ALA A 121 -3.55 -0.53 -2.17
C ALA A 121 -4.75 -0.20 -3.04
N LEU A 122 -5.93 -0.04 -2.43
CA LEU A 122 -7.14 0.37 -3.15
C LEU A 122 -7.02 1.80 -3.68
N ALA A 123 -6.41 2.71 -2.92
CA ALA A 123 -6.15 4.07 -3.39
C ALA A 123 -5.22 4.10 -4.61
N LEU A 124 -4.19 3.25 -4.62
CA LEU A 124 -3.30 3.07 -5.77
C LEU A 124 -4.06 2.50 -6.99
N ALA A 125 -4.80 1.42 -6.80
CA ALA A 125 -5.53 0.72 -7.87
C ALA A 125 -6.72 1.54 -8.42
N ALA A 126 -7.34 2.41 -7.61
CA ALA A 126 -8.49 3.19 -8.05
C ALA A 126 -8.14 4.36 -9.00
N VAL A 127 -6.85 4.69 -9.15
CA VAL A 127 -6.37 5.84 -9.94
C VAL A 127 -6.93 5.84 -11.35
N ASP A 128 -6.88 4.69 -12.03
CA ASP A 128 -7.43 4.45 -13.37
C ASP A 128 -8.69 3.57 -13.36
N GLU A 129 -9.44 3.63 -12.25
CA GLU A 129 -10.65 2.86 -11.97
C GLU A 129 -10.36 1.41 -11.55
N LEU A 130 -10.91 1.02 -10.38
CA LEU A 130 -10.77 -0.33 -9.88
C LEU A 130 -11.33 -1.34 -10.88
N LYS A 131 -10.54 -2.38 -11.16
CA LYS A 131 -10.91 -3.53 -12.00
C LYS A 131 -11.53 -4.63 -11.13
N ASP A 132 -12.31 -5.50 -11.75
CA ASP A 132 -12.99 -6.58 -11.00
C ASP A 132 -11.99 -7.55 -10.35
N THR A 133 -10.84 -7.77 -10.97
CA THR A 133 -9.74 -8.56 -10.40
C THR A 133 -9.15 -7.94 -9.15
N GLU A 134 -8.98 -6.61 -9.12
CA GLU A 134 -8.47 -5.88 -7.95
C GLU A 134 -9.50 -5.90 -6.81
N ARG A 135 -10.79 -5.72 -7.13
CA ARG A 135 -11.89 -5.87 -6.15
C ARG A 135 -11.93 -7.28 -5.57
N ALA A 136 -11.75 -8.30 -6.40
CA ALA A 136 -11.71 -9.69 -5.95
C ALA A 136 -10.53 -9.94 -5.01
N ARG A 137 -9.30 -9.52 -5.39
CA ARG A 137 -8.10 -9.64 -4.52
C ARG A 137 -8.27 -8.88 -3.21
N ALA A 138 -8.85 -7.69 -3.24
CA ALA A 138 -9.12 -6.90 -2.04
C ALA A 138 -10.09 -7.60 -1.08
N ARG A 139 -11.13 -8.26 -1.61
CA ARG A 139 -12.06 -9.09 -0.81
C ARG A 139 -11.39 -10.34 -0.25
N GLU A 140 -10.63 -11.05 -1.07
CA GLU A 140 -9.89 -12.25 -0.63
C GLU A 140 -8.86 -11.93 0.44
N LEU A 141 -8.14 -10.82 0.30
CA LEU A 141 -7.19 -10.37 1.31
C LEU A 141 -7.92 -9.88 2.56
N GLY A 142 -9.00 -9.11 2.40
CA GLY A 142 -9.78 -8.63 3.54
C GLY A 142 -10.32 -9.77 4.40
N ASP A 143 -10.86 -10.82 3.77
CA ASP A 143 -11.29 -12.05 4.44
C ASP A 143 -10.12 -12.74 5.17
N ALA A 144 -8.98 -12.90 4.50
CA ALA A 144 -7.79 -13.50 5.11
C ALA A 144 -7.21 -12.68 6.28
N LEU A 145 -7.47 -11.37 6.32
CA LEU A 145 -7.10 -10.47 7.42
C LEU A 145 -8.19 -10.39 8.52
N GLY A 146 -9.29 -11.14 8.38
CA GLY A 146 -10.39 -11.14 9.34
C GLY A 146 -11.28 -9.90 9.30
N LEU A 147 -11.28 -9.15 8.18
CA LEU A 147 -12.14 -7.99 7.97
C LEU A 147 -13.52 -8.45 7.49
N SER A 148 -14.58 -7.83 7.99
CA SER A 148 -15.94 -8.11 7.49
C SER A 148 -16.11 -7.65 6.05
N SER A 149 -17.02 -8.32 5.33
CA SER A 149 -17.39 -7.95 3.95
C SER A 149 -17.80 -6.48 3.83
N ASP A 150 -18.55 -5.97 4.80
CA ASP A 150 -19.03 -4.59 4.82
C ASP A 150 -17.89 -3.60 4.97
N ARG A 151 -16.89 -3.96 5.78
CA ARG A 151 -15.69 -3.14 5.97
C ARG A 151 -14.85 -3.08 4.70
N VAL A 152 -14.65 -4.21 4.03
CA VAL A 152 -13.95 -4.23 2.74
C VAL A 152 -14.71 -3.45 1.68
N ALA A 153 -16.04 -3.59 1.62
CA ALA A 153 -16.88 -2.82 0.71
C ALA A 153 -16.78 -1.31 0.96
N ALA A 154 -16.71 -0.88 2.23
CA ALA A 154 -16.48 0.52 2.58
C ALA A 154 -15.12 1.03 2.10
N TYR A 155 -14.05 0.23 2.21
CA TYR A 155 -12.73 0.60 1.69
C TYR A 155 -12.71 0.74 0.16
N ILE A 156 -13.37 -0.18 -0.54
CA ILE A 156 -13.49 -0.08 -2.01
C ILE A 156 -14.24 1.20 -2.39
N ALA A 157 -15.38 1.46 -1.76
CA ALA A 157 -16.18 2.66 -2.05
C ALA A 157 -15.43 3.96 -1.72
N GLU A 158 -14.64 3.99 -0.63
CA GLU A 158 -13.82 5.14 -0.25
C GLU A 158 -12.74 5.42 -1.30
N ALA A 159 -12.03 4.39 -1.76
CA ALA A 159 -11.01 4.53 -2.79
C ALA A 159 -11.58 4.99 -4.15
N GLU A 160 -12.74 4.47 -4.55
CA GLU A 160 -13.44 4.92 -5.77
C GLU A 160 -13.85 6.39 -5.66
N ALA A 161 -14.37 6.81 -4.50
CA ALA A 161 -14.73 8.19 -4.23
C ALA A 161 -13.50 9.11 -4.22
N GLU A 162 -12.37 8.68 -3.65
CA GLU A 162 -11.11 9.44 -3.65
C GLU A 162 -10.59 9.64 -5.07
N ALA A 163 -10.52 8.58 -5.86
CA ALA A 163 -10.07 8.67 -7.24
C ALA A 163 -10.98 9.58 -8.07
N HIS A 164 -12.30 9.51 -7.86
CA HIS A 164 -13.26 10.41 -8.51
C HIS A 164 -13.04 11.88 -8.09
N ALA A 165 -12.85 12.15 -6.80
CA ALA A 165 -12.59 13.48 -6.27
C ALA A 165 -11.28 14.06 -6.81
N TYR A 166 -10.23 13.24 -6.89
CA TYR A 166 -8.92 13.60 -7.43
C TYR A 166 -9.02 14.01 -8.90
N ARG A 167 -9.72 13.23 -9.73
CA ARG A 167 -9.95 13.55 -11.16
C ARG A 167 -10.73 14.85 -11.37
N ARG A 168 -11.44 15.34 -10.36
CA ARG A 168 -12.23 16.58 -10.40
C ARG A 168 -11.57 17.77 -9.69
N ASP A 169 -10.37 17.60 -9.12
CA ASP A 169 -9.74 18.55 -8.19
C ASP A 169 -10.69 19.00 -7.05
N ASP A 170 -11.55 18.08 -6.58
CA ASP A 170 -12.49 18.37 -5.48
C ASP A 170 -11.78 18.26 -4.12
N ARG A 171 -11.04 19.31 -3.79
CA ARG A 171 -10.32 19.43 -2.50
C ARG A 171 -11.24 19.41 -1.29
N GLY A 172 -12.53 19.75 -1.47
CA GLY A 172 -13.53 19.66 -0.42
C GLY A 172 -13.82 18.21 -0.07
N MET A 173 -14.08 17.39 -1.11
CA MET A 173 -14.31 15.97 -0.98
C MET A 173 -13.07 15.22 -0.47
N LEU A 174 -11.88 15.50 -1.02
CA LEU A 174 -10.64 14.85 -0.59
C LEU A 174 -10.38 15.03 0.91
N ARG A 175 -10.64 16.22 1.47
CA ARG A 175 -10.53 16.45 2.93
C ARG A 175 -11.52 15.62 3.74
N ARG A 176 -12.75 15.45 3.23
CA ARG A 176 -13.78 14.64 3.91
C ARG A 176 -13.44 13.15 3.85
N LEU A 177 -12.96 12.67 2.71
CA LEU A 177 -12.53 11.28 2.53
C LEU A 177 -11.34 10.95 3.41
N ARG A 178 -10.35 11.84 3.53
CA ARG A 178 -9.26 11.69 4.50
C ARG A 178 -9.77 11.50 5.93
N ALA A 179 -10.75 12.29 6.37
CA ALA A 179 -11.35 12.14 7.71
C ALA A 179 -12.12 10.81 7.85
N LEU A 180 -12.86 10.40 6.81
CA LEU A 180 -13.56 9.11 6.76
C LEU A 180 -12.57 7.94 6.87
N ARG A 181 -11.46 7.98 6.14
CA ARG A 181 -10.40 6.95 6.19
C ARG A 181 -9.90 6.71 7.61
N PHE A 182 -9.57 7.77 8.34
CA PHE A 182 -9.16 7.67 9.74
C PHE A 182 -10.25 7.04 10.63
N ALA A 183 -11.52 7.36 10.38
CA ALA A 183 -12.62 6.74 11.10
C ALA A 183 -12.73 5.25 10.77
N LEU A 184 -12.65 4.87 9.50
CA LEU A 184 -12.73 3.48 9.05
C LEU A 184 -11.57 2.61 9.56
N LEU A 185 -10.37 3.16 9.69
CA LEU A 185 -9.22 2.47 10.29
C LEU A 185 -9.47 2.11 11.77
N ARG A 186 -10.23 2.95 12.49
CA ARG A 186 -10.49 2.81 13.93
C ARG A 186 -11.73 1.99 14.28
N LEU A 187 -12.54 1.61 13.30
CA LEU A 187 -13.66 0.68 13.52
C LEU A 187 -13.09 -0.68 13.93
N ARG A 188 -13.60 -1.23 15.04
CA ARG A 188 -13.26 -2.58 15.53
C ARG A 188 -14.39 -3.53 15.14
#